data_AF-A0A2N2GUN5-F1
#
_entry.id   AF-A0A2N2GUN5-F1
#
_cell.length_a   1.000
_cell.length_b   1.000
_cell.length_c   1.000
_cell.angle_alpha   90.00
_cell.angle_beta   90.00
_cell.angle_gamma   90.00
#
_symmetry.space_group_name_H-M   'P 1'
#
loop_
_entity.id
_entity.type
_entity.pdbx_description
1 polymer ?
#
loop_
_entity_poly.entity_id
_entity_poly.type
_entity_poly.pdbx_seq_one_letter_code
_entity_poly.pdbx_strand_id
1 'polypeptide(L)'
;MGELEHFEHRNAMTQRNYRKAEEHTLKAIDWDQRNTAYCMSAAQLYMGPFQELGKARDFIEQAIVDFNGDVTLYSLYLVKGILKFRMGNLYEARNASEKALYYYPEFPEARQKLQEVRRVIKDHDQILFKFR
;
A
#
# COMPACT_ATOMS: atom_id res chain seq x y z
N MET A 1 5.70 21.57 -10.74
CA MET A 1 4.23 21.61 -10.55
C MET A 1 3.76 20.39 -9.77
N GLY A 2 4.10 19.16 -10.17
CA GLY A 2 3.75 17.94 -9.40
C GLY A 2 4.19 17.97 -7.94
N GLU A 3 5.41 18.41 -7.63
CA GLU A 3 5.92 18.49 -6.25
C GLU A 3 5.13 19.48 -5.38
N LEU A 4 4.67 20.60 -5.96
CA LEU A 4 3.85 21.59 -5.26
C LEU A 4 2.49 20.98 -4.92
N GLU A 5 1.85 20.32 -5.88
CA GLU A 5 0.59 19.61 -5.65
C GLU A 5 0.76 18.49 -4.61
N HIS A 6 1.87 17.75 -4.65
CA HIS A 6 2.17 16.74 -3.63
C HIS A 6 2.43 17.34 -2.24
N PHE A 7 3.02 18.53 -2.16
CA PHE A 7 3.12 19.29 -0.91
C PHE A 7 1.75 19.71 -0.38
N GLU A 8 0.87 20.25 -1.23
CA GLU A 8 -0.48 20.62 -0.83
C GLU A 8 -1.35 19.42 -0.45
N HIS A 9 -1.14 18.26 -1.08
CA HIS A 9 -1.72 17.01 -0.61
C HIS A 9 -1.34 16.72 0.85
N ARG A 10 -0.05 16.84 1.21
CA ARG A 10 0.41 16.61 2.58
C ARG A 10 -0.20 17.63 3.56
N ASN A 11 -0.32 18.90 3.16
CA ASN A 11 -1.00 19.92 3.97
C ASN A 11 -2.48 19.60 4.17
N ALA A 12 -3.19 19.18 3.13
CA ALA A 12 -4.58 18.78 3.24
C ALA A 12 -4.76 17.54 4.13
N MET A 13 -3.81 16.59 4.09
CA MET A 13 -3.78 15.42 4.97
C MET A 13 -3.63 15.79 6.45
N THR A 14 -2.75 16.73 6.79
CA THR A 14 -2.59 17.19 8.19
C THR A 14 -3.84 17.90 8.70
N GLN A 15 -4.54 18.62 7.82
CA GLN A 15 -5.83 19.26 8.10
C GLN A 15 -7.02 18.29 8.09
N ARG A 16 -6.79 16.99 7.81
CA ARG A 16 -7.84 15.97 7.62
C ARG A 16 -8.86 16.31 6.53
N ASN A 17 -8.47 17.17 5.58
CA ASN A 17 -9.28 17.50 4.42
C ASN A 17 -9.01 16.50 3.29
N TYR A 18 -9.54 15.29 3.44
CA TYR A 18 -9.22 14.16 2.56
C TYR A 18 -9.65 14.35 1.11
N ARG A 19 -10.73 15.10 0.86
CA ARG A 19 -11.18 15.46 -0.50
C ARG A 19 -10.16 16.35 -1.20
N LYS A 20 -9.69 17.42 -0.53
CA LYS A 20 -8.62 18.26 -1.10
C LYS A 20 -7.32 17.48 -1.25
N ALA A 21 -7.00 16.61 -0.29
CA ALA A 21 -5.83 15.75 -0.38
C ALA A 21 -5.89 14.86 -1.64
N GLU A 22 -7.06 14.31 -1.96
CA GLU A 22 -7.30 13.52 -3.18
C GLU A 22 -7.08 14.36 -4.44
N GLU A 23 -7.71 15.53 -4.52
CA GLU A 23 -7.58 16.46 -5.65
C GLU A 23 -6.11 16.80 -5.93
N HIS A 24 -5.37 17.17 -4.89
CA HIS A 24 -3.95 17.51 -5.00
C HIS A 24 -3.08 16.31 -5.39
N THR A 25 -3.30 15.12 -4.84
CA THR A 25 -2.54 13.94 -5.27
C THR A 25 -2.82 13.58 -6.72
N LEU A 26 -4.07 13.61 -7.16
CA LEU A 26 -4.42 13.27 -8.53
C LEU A 26 -3.84 14.28 -9.52
N LYS A 27 -3.82 15.58 -9.18
CA LYS A 27 -3.09 16.58 -9.97
C LYS A 27 -1.59 16.32 -10.00
N ALA A 28 -0.98 15.94 -8.88
CA ALA A 28 0.43 15.60 -8.83
C ALA A 28 0.76 14.42 -9.77
N ILE A 29 -0.09 13.40 -9.77
CA ILE A 29 0.01 12.23 -10.67
C ILE A 29 -0.21 12.63 -12.14
N ASP A 30 -1.13 13.55 -12.43
CA ASP A 30 -1.33 14.05 -13.79
C ASP A 30 -0.07 14.72 -14.35
N TRP A 31 0.67 15.45 -13.50
CA TRP A 31 1.96 16.04 -13.86
C TRP A 31 3.08 15.02 -14.05
N ASP A 32 3.14 13.98 -13.22
CA ASP A 32 4.11 12.89 -13.33
C ASP A 32 3.48 11.55 -12.95
N GLN A 33 3.01 10.83 -13.98
CA GLN A 33 2.26 9.59 -13.84
C GLN A 33 3.13 8.41 -13.35
N ARG A 34 4.46 8.53 -13.46
CA ARG A 34 5.40 7.50 -13.03
C ARG A 34 6.02 7.81 -11.67
N ASN A 35 5.62 8.93 -11.06
CA ASN A 35 6.12 9.27 -9.73
C ASN A 35 5.62 8.25 -8.70
N THR A 36 6.56 7.46 -8.19
CA THR A 36 6.25 6.36 -7.29
C THR A 36 5.73 6.88 -5.94
N ALA A 37 6.22 8.03 -5.46
CA ALA A 37 5.77 8.63 -4.21
C ALA A 37 4.32 9.13 -4.29
N TYR A 38 3.93 9.71 -5.44
CA TYR A 38 2.56 10.21 -5.63
C TYR A 38 1.57 9.05 -5.68
N CYS A 39 1.91 7.99 -6.42
CA CYS A 39 1.10 6.77 -6.48
C CYS A 39 0.98 6.10 -5.10
N MET A 40 2.07 6.01 -4.34
CA MET A 40 2.03 5.48 -2.96
C MET A 40 1.13 6.33 -2.04
N SER A 41 1.15 7.64 -2.19
CA SER A 41 0.32 8.56 -1.41
C SER A 41 -1.16 8.43 -1.75
N ALA A 42 -1.50 8.31 -3.05
CA ALA A 42 -2.86 8.01 -3.49
C ALA A 42 -3.34 6.69 -2.89
N ALA A 43 -2.53 5.64 -2.98
CA ALA A 43 -2.87 4.36 -2.40
C ALA A 43 -3.14 4.43 -0.89
N GLN A 44 -2.32 5.14 -0.13
CA GLN A 44 -2.53 5.32 1.31
C GLN A 44 -3.83 6.07 1.61
N LEU A 45 -4.18 7.07 0.81
CA LEU A 45 -5.43 7.81 0.94
C LEU A 45 -6.66 6.90 0.69
N TYR A 46 -6.62 6.08 -0.35
CA TYR A 46 -7.68 5.13 -0.66
C TYR A 46 -7.73 3.95 0.32
N MET A 47 -6.59 3.53 0.87
CA MET A 47 -6.55 2.54 1.94
C MET A 47 -7.11 3.11 3.25
N GLY A 48 -6.80 4.35 3.58
CA GLY A 48 -7.13 4.95 4.86
C GLY A 48 -8.52 5.59 4.85
N PRO A 49 -8.64 6.92 4.72
CA PRO A 49 -9.92 7.63 4.84
C PRO A 49 -11.04 7.12 3.93
N PHE A 50 -10.77 6.77 2.68
CA PHE A 50 -11.82 6.40 1.73
C PHE A 50 -12.21 4.92 1.76
N GLN A 51 -11.34 4.04 2.27
CA GLN A 51 -11.55 2.59 2.28
C GLN A 51 -11.82 1.96 0.90
N GLU A 52 -11.41 2.62 -0.19
CA GLU A 52 -11.56 2.17 -1.57
C GLU A 52 -10.38 1.27 -1.99
N LEU A 53 -10.36 0.04 -1.49
CA LEU A 53 -9.23 -0.89 -1.67
C LEU A 53 -8.93 -1.23 -3.15
N GLY A 54 -9.93 -1.16 -4.03
CA GLY A 54 -9.75 -1.36 -5.47
C GLY A 54 -8.84 -0.28 -6.09
N LYS A 55 -9.16 0.99 -5.85
CA LYS A 55 -8.31 2.11 -6.31
C LYS A 55 -6.92 2.06 -5.67
N ALA A 56 -6.86 1.77 -4.37
CA ALA A 56 -5.58 1.62 -3.69
C ALA A 56 -4.67 0.57 -4.34
N ARG A 57 -5.26 -0.57 -4.76
CA ARG A 57 -4.53 -1.63 -5.46
C ARG A 57 -3.94 -1.10 -6.75
N ASP A 58 -4.75 -0.43 -7.55
CA ASP A 58 -4.33 0.03 -8.87
C ASP A 58 -3.12 0.99 -8.75
N PHE A 59 -3.15 1.94 -7.79
CA PHE A 59 -2.01 2.82 -7.52
C PHE A 59 -0.78 2.12 -6.95
N ILE A 60 -0.93 1.11 -6.07
CA ILE A 60 0.23 0.36 -5.56
C ILE A 60 0.87 -0.51 -6.62
N GLU A 61 0.07 -1.17 -7.46
CA GLU A 61 0.61 -1.96 -8.57
C GLU A 61 1.35 -1.04 -9.55
N GLN A 62 0.77 0.12 -9.87
CA GLN A 62 1.45 1.12 -10.71
C GLN A 62 2.76 1.61 -10.08
N ALA A 63 2.78 1.96 -8.80
CA ALA A 63 3.99 2.37 -8.09
C ALA A 63 5.10 1.29 -8.12
N ILE A 64 4.73 0.01 -8.06
CA ILE A 64 5.69 -1.10 -8.12
C ILE A 64 6.20 -1.32 -9.55
N VAL A 65 5.33 -1.22 -10.56
CA VAL A 65 5.69 -1.41 -11.97
C VAL A 65 6.55 -0.27 -12.49
N ASP A 66 6.17 0.97 -12.20
CA ASP A 66 6.85 2.19 -12.62
C ASP A 66 7.89 2.68 -11.60
N PHE A 67 8.36 1.77 -10.74
CA PHE A 67 9.27 2.09 -9.64
C PHE A 67 10.47 2.91 -10.10
N ASN A 68 10.56 4.16 -9.63
CA ASN A 68 11.58 5.12 -10.06
C ASN A 68 12.60 5.48 -8.96
N GLY A 69 12.42 4.97 -7.73
CA GLY A 69 13.31 5.23 -6.59
C GLY A 69 12.90 6.37 -5.66
N ASP A 70 11.78 7.07 -5.91
CA ASP A 70 11.31 8.16 -5.04
C ASP A 70 10.88 7.69 -3.64
N VAL A 71 10.58 6.39 -3.52
CA VAL A 71 10.36 5.70 -2.25
C VAL A 71 11.18 4.41 -2.24
N THR A 72 11.25 3.74 -1.10
CA THR A 72 11.95 2.45 -1.02
C THR A 72 11.04 1.32 -1.52
N LEU A 73 11.57 0.46 -2.39
CA LEU A 73 10.80 -0.65 -2.97
C LEU A 73 10.22 -1.59 -1.91
N TYR A 74 10.96 -1.83 -0.81
CA TYR A 74 10.46 -2.65 0.30
C TYR A 74 9.24 -2.03 1.01
N SER A 75 9.11 -0.69 1.02
CA SER A 75 7.96 -0.01 1.61
C SER A 75 6.70 -0.20 0.76
N LEU A 76 6.82 -0.18 -0.57
CA LEU A 76 5.72 -0.50 -1.48
C LEU A 76 5.24 -1.94 -1.29
N TYR A 77 6.16 -2.88 -1.14
CA TYR A 77 5.81 -4.28 -0.88
C TYR A 77 5.15 -4.49 0.48
N LEU A 78 5.55 -3.73 1.51
CA LEU A 78 4.83 -3.72 2.78
C LEU A 78 3.39 -3.21 2.60
N VAL A 79 3.20 -2.07 1.92
CA VAL A 79 1.87 -1.51 1.68
C VAL A 79 1.01 -2.48 0.86
N LYS A 80 1.57 -3.12 -0.18
CA LYS A 80 0.90 -4.19 -0.94
C LYS A 80 0.49 -5.35 -0.03
N GLY A 81 1.35 -5.78 0.88
CA GLY A 81 1.04 -6.84 1.85
C GLY A 81 -0.14 -6.47 2.75
N ILE A 82 -0.14 -5.25 3.30
CA ILE A 82 -1.25 -4.72 4.12
C ILE A 82 -2.55 -4.66 3.31
N LEU A 83 -2.48 -4.15 2.08
CA LEU A 83 -3.63 -4.04 1.20
C LEU A 83 -4.24 -5.40 0.87
N LYS A 84 -3.43 -6.35 0.42
CA LYS A 84 -3.90 -7.71 0.06
C LYS A 84 -4.47 -8.43 1.26
N PHE A 85 -3.91 -8.22 2.45
CA PHE A 85 -4.45 -8.77 3.68
C PHE A 85 -5.86 -8.22 3.96
N ARG A 86 -6.06 -6.90 3.83
CA ARG A 86 -7.38 -6.27 4.00
C ARG A 86 -8.40 -6.69 2.94
N MET A 87 -7.94 -7.06 1.76
CA MET A 87 -8.79 -7.62 0.70
C MET A 87 -9.10 -9.12 0.89
N GLY A 88 -8.59 -9.76 1.93
CA GLY A 88 -8.76 -11.21 2.16
C GLY A 88 -7.84 -12.10 1.32
N ASN A 89 -6.93 -11.51 0.53
CA ASN A 89 -6.01 -12.24 -0.34
C ASN A 89 -4.75 -12.66 0.44
N LEU A 90 -4.91 -13.59 1.38
CA LEU A 90 -3.90 -13.94 2.39
C LEU A 90 -2.57 -14.41 1.79
N TYR A 91 -2.60 -15.21 0.71
CA TYR A 91 -1.38 -15.70 0.07
C TYR A 91 -0.61 -14.60 -0.66
N GLU A 92 -1.31 -13.69 -1.34
CA GLU A 92 -0.67 -12.52 -1.95
C GLU A 92 -0.13 -11.56 -0.89
N ALA A 93 -0.83 -11.41 0.23
CA ALA A 93 -0.36 -10.63 1.36
C ALA A 93 0.95 -11.18 1.91
N ARG A 94 1.02 -12.51 2.10
CA ARG A 94 2.23 -13.22 2.55
C ARG A 94 3.38 -12.97 1.59
N ASN A 95 3.17 -13.22 0.30
CA ASN A 95 4.20 -13.08 -0.72
C ASN A 95 4.73 -11.63 -0.80
N ALA A 96 3.85 -10.63 -0.67
CA ALA A 96 4.27 -9.23 -0.66
C ALA A 96 5.08 -8.88 0.60
N SER A 97 4.67 -9.34 1.79
CA SER A 97 5.45 -9.14 3.01
C SER A 97 6.81 -9.87 2.98
N GLU A 98 6.88 -11.06 2.39
CA GLU A 98 8.14 -11.78 2.17
C GLU A 98 9.05 -11.03 1.18
N LYS A 99 8.49 -10.44 0.10
CA LYS A 99 9.26 -9.58 -0.79
C LYS A 99 9.80 -8.32 -0.10
N ALA A 100 9.03 -7.70 0.80
CA ALA A 100 9.54 -6.58 1.59
C ALA A 100 10.77 -6.99 2.42
N LEU A 101 10.73 -8.18 3.03
CA LEU A 101 11.86 -8.73 3.79
C LEU A 101 13.03 -9.22 2.92
N TYR A 102 12.77 -9.61 1.67
CA TYR A 102 13.84 -9.91 0.72
C TYR A 102 14.72 -8.67 0.46
N TYR A 103 14.09 -7.52 0.26
CA TYR A 103 14.81 -6.25 0.02
C TYR A 103 15.35 -5.62 1.31
N TYR A 104 14.66 -5.80 2.44
CA TYR A 104 15.14 -5.35 3.75
C TYR A 104 14.85 -6.40 4.84
N PRO A 105 15.81 -7.32 5.11
CA PRO A 105 15.61 -8.46 6.01
C PRO A 105 15.25 -8.10 7.45
N GLU A 106 15.67 -6.93 7.92
CA GLU A 106 15.46 -6.48 9.29
C GLU A 106 14.20 -5.62 9.45
N PHE A 107 13.41 -5.41 8.40
CA PHE A 107 12.25 -4.52 8.42
C PHE A 107 11.20 -4.96 9.44
N PRO A 108 11.06 -4.27 10.60
CA PRO A 108 10.21 -4.75 11.69
C PRO A 108 8.73 -4.88 11.29
N GLU A 109 8.23 -3.90 10.54
CA GLU A 109 6.84 -3.80 10.10
C GLU A 109 6.47 -4.95 9.16
N ALA A 110 7.37 -5.32 8.24
CA ALA A 110 7.16 -6.46 7.35
C ALA A 110 7.24 -7.80 8.09
N ARG A 111 8.13 -7.93 9.10
CA ARG A 111 8.16 -9.12 9.96
C ARG A 111 6.85 -9.27 10.73
N GLN A 112 6.38 -8.20 11.35
CA GLN A 112 5.12 -8.20 12.09
C GLN A 112 3.94 -8.55 11.17
N LYS A 113 3.85 -7.92 10.00
CA LYS A 113 2.78 -8.21 9.04
C LYS A 113 2.84 -9.66 8.54
N LEU A 114 4.03 -10.19 8.25
CA LEU A 114 4.19 -11.58 7.82
C LEU A 114 3.75 -12.57 8.92
N GLN A 115 4.08 -12.30 10.18
CA GLN A 115 3.63 -13.12 11.31
C GLN A 115 2.11 -13.11 11.44
N GLU A 116 1.48 -11.94 11.34
CA GLU A 116 0.02 -11.79 11.36
C GLU A 116 -0.65 -12.58 10.22
N VAL A 117 -0.17 -12.43 8.98
CA VAL A 117 -0.70 -13.16 7.82
C VAL A 117 -0.59 -14.68 8.03
N ARG A 118 0.57 -15.17 8.50
CA ARG A 118 0.80 -16.60 8.73
C ARG A 118 -0.13 -17.17 9.80
N ARG A 119 -0.39 -16.41 10.86
CA ARG A 119 -1.36 -16.80 11.89
C ARG A 119 -2.76 -16.96 11.30
N VAL A 120 -3.23 -15.98 10.53
CA VAL A 120 -4.58 -16.03 9.93
C VAL A 120 -4.71 -17.18 8.93
N ILE A 121 -3.67 -17.45 8.11
CA ILE A 121 -3.67 -18.61 7.21
C ILE A 121 -3.81 -19.91 8.01
N LYS A 122 -3.01 -20.09 9.07
CA LYS A 122 -3.08 -21.29 9.91
C LYS A 122 -4.47 -21.48 10.52
N ASP A 123 -5.06 -20.41 11.04
CA ASP A 123 -6.40 -20.44 11.64
C ASP A 123 -7.45 -20.78 10.58
N HIS A 124 -7.34 -20.22 9.38
CA HIS A 124 -8.23 -20.51 8.25
C HIS A 124 -8.16 -21.98 7.80
N ASP A 125 -6.94 -22.51 7.65
CA ASP A 125 -6.74 -23.91 7.24
C ASP A 125 -7.32 -24.88 8.27
N GLN A 126 -7.15 -24.61 9.57
CA GLN A 126 -7.72 -25.43 10.64
C GLN A 126 -9.26 -25.48 10.61
N ILE A 127 -9.90 -24.38 10.22
CA ILE A 127 -11.35 -24.32 10.06
C ILE A 127 -11.79 -25.22 8.90
N LEU A 128 -11.11 -25.16 7.75
CA LEU A 128 -11.42 -25.99 6.59
C LEU A 128 -11.31 -27.48 6.89
N PHE A 129 -10.30 -27.91 7.67
CA PHE A 129 -10.18 -29.30 8.11
C PHE A 129 -11.34 -29.77 9.00
N LYS A 130 -12.00 -28.88 9.75
CA LYS A 130 -13.15 -29.24 10.62
C LYS A 130 -14.47 -29.37 9.87
N PHE A 131 -14.56 -28.84 8.64
CA PHE A 131 -15.75 -28.92 7.78
C PHE A 131 -15.65 -30.02 6.72
N ARG A 132 -14.60 -30.84 6.76
CA ARG A 132 -14.36 -31.96 5.83
C ARG A 132 -14.56 -33.28 6.55
#